data_AF-A0A7X4YG10-F1
#
_entry.id   AF-A0A7X4YG10-F1
#
_cell.length_a   1.000
_cell.length_b   1.000
_cell.length_c   1.000
_cell.angle_alpha   90.00
_cell.angle_beta   90.00
_cell.angle_gamma   90.00
#
_symmetry.space_group_name_H-M   'P 1'
#
loop_
_entity.id
_entity.type
_entity.pdbx_description
1 polymer ?
#
loop_
_entity_poly.entity_id
_entity_poly.type
_entity_poly.pdbx_seq_one_letter_code
_entity_poly.pdbx_strand_id
1 'polypeptide(L)'
;MNRLGWALLLGLLVSGCATTRVVRLEVDGGERIVVTPQEEEGTSPSEARLEEDEFKAAVSTLARDVRPFAHPLRQARELFGLPERSGLFGFRERTRQIIPLGEEEARELRLLDASDDLTRGYQQWCGKKRKQQGDCLRLLEEGPLLGSDGRYALAMAIAMDSVWTETAETLAGMASPQAVMATMTSAVTMYLLLWAMPEPVSKGLAALITATAIAYLGVDTVWTLLDGWVTLMRHVDQATTFAQVRDAGEAYGAVMGKNAARVFVMLATAAIGNTAGLTMKAPTLPGSAQAAVAVETQAGLQFVSLAGVRSVAMTAEGFTIALAPNAVAMSSRSGKPQRHHLATIRNEKSSRNGGPWTPQFRRIFKRAGMELKDPENIVEVAGHRGPHPRAYHMRVYRRLNEATISCRSVEACREALTRELRVLADEAVTQGSEINRLLTQGR
;
A
#
# COMPACT_ATOMS: atom_id res chain seq x y z
N MET A 1 37.44 24.00 -26.79
CA MET A 1 36.67 22.87 -26.21
C MET A 1 35.68 22.38 -27.27
N ASN A 2 35.89 21.17 -27.80
CA ASN A 2 35.10 20.64 -28.92
C ASN A 2 33.69 20.21 -28.49
N ARG A 3 32.74 20.18 -29.43
CA ARG A 3 31.33 19.78 -29.23
C ARG A 3 31.16 18.42 -28.53
N LEU A 4 32.14 17.51 -28.66
CA LEU A 4 32.20 16.25 -27.91
C LEU A 4 32.39 16.44 -26.39
N GLY A 5 33.16 17.45 -25.97
CA GLY A 5 33.38 17.76 -24.56
C GLY A 5 32.13 18.29 -23.88
N TRP A 6 31.27 19.01 -24.61
CA TRP A 6 29.96 19.42 -24.12
C TRP A 6 28.99 18.24 -23.99
N ALA A 7 29.02 17.28 -24.93
CA ALA A 7 28.19 16.07 -24.84
C ALA A 7 28.59 15.15 -23.66
N LEU A 8 29.90 15.04 -23.36
CA LEU A 8 30.40 14.30 -22.20
C LEU A 8 30.10 15.00 -20.87
N LEU A 9 30.16 16.34 -20.82
CA LEU A 9 29.75 17.11 -19.63
C LEU A 9 28.24 17.09 -19.39
N LEU A 10 27.41 17.09 -20.44
CA LEU A 10 25.96 16.89 -20.30
C LEU A 10 25.61 15.44 -19.93
N GLY A 11 26.35 14.44 -20.41
CA GLY A 11 26.15 13.04 -20.02
C GLY A 11 26.44 12.77 -18.53
N LEU A 12 27.40 13.49 -17.95
CA LEU A 12 27.77 13.40 -16.52
C LEU A 12 26.82 14.18 -15.59
N LEU A 13 25.96 15.05 -16.12
CA LEU A 13 24.96 15.80 -15.36
C LEU A 13 23.57 15.14 -15.36
N VAL A 14 23.38 14.03 -16.10
CA VAL A 14 22.09 13.30 -16.19
C VAL A 14 22.06 12.04 -15.33
N SER A 15 23.15 11.68 -14.63
CA SER A 15 23.03 10.80 -13.46
C SER A 15 22.49 11.62 -12.28
N GLY A 16 21.23 12.05 -12.37
CA GLY A 16 20.51 12.53 -11.21
C GLY A 16 20.59 11.44 -10.16
N CYS A 17 21.16 11.75 -8.99
CA CYS A 17 21.08 10.85 -7.84
C CYS A 17 19.61 10.59 -7.59
N ALA A 18 19.11 9.43 -8.01
CA ALA A 18 17.82 8.94 -7.55
C ALA A 18 17.99 8.70 -6.06
N THR A 19 17.62 9.69 -5.24
CA THR A 19 17.55 9.53 -3.80
C THR A 19 16.42 8.55 -3.54
N THR A 20 16.74 7.26 -3.45
CA THR A 20 15.79 6.21 -3.06
C THR A 20 15.19 6.60 -1.72
N ARG A 21 13.88 6.85 -1.67
CA ARG A 21 13.21 7.20 -0.41
C ARG A 21 13.28 6.01 0.54
N VAL A 22 13.56 6.28 1.82
CA VAL A 22 13.76 5.24 2.82
C VAL A 22 12.54 5.11 3.74
N VAL A 23 12.29 3.89 4.22
CA VAL A 23 11.33 3.64 5.30
C VAL A 23 12.12 3.35 6.56
N ARG A 24 11.93 4.16 7.58
CA ARG A 24 12.51 3.95 8.92
C ARG A 24 11.48 3.29 9.81
N LEU A 25 11.86 2.21 10.46
CA LEU A 25 11.04 1.60 11.50
C LEU A 25 11.54 2.09 12.86
N GLU A 26 10.63 2.64 13.64
CA GLU A 26 10.89 3.07 15.02
C GLU A 26 10.22 2.10 16.00
N VAL A 27 11.04 1.62 16.94
CA VAL A 27 10.70 0.63 17.96
C VAL A 27 10.92 1.26 19.33
N ASP A 28 10.02 0.98 20.28
CA ASP A 28 10.19 1.40 21.68
C ASP A 28 11.51 0.82 22.24
N GLY A 29 12.46 1.72 22.57
CA GLY A 29 13.86 1.39 22.88
C GLY A 29 14.88 2.24 22.11
N GLY A 30 14.44 3.00 21.09
CA GLY A 30 15.28 3.95 20.33
C GLY A 30 16.07 3.30 19.19
N GLU A 31 15.91 2.00 18.96
CA GLU A 31 16.52 1.28 17.85
C GLU A 31 15.80 1.65 16.54
N ARG A 32 16.55 2.21 15.59
CA ARG A 32 16.05 2.65 14.28
C ARG A 32 16.55 1.68 13.22
N ILE A 33 15.63 0.94 12.62
CA ILE A 33 15.96 0.06 11.48
C ILE A 33 15.65 0.83 10.20
N VAL A 34 16.67 1.06 9.38
CA VAL A 34 16.50 1.65 8.05
C VAL A 34 16.20 0.52 7.08
N VAL A 35 15.00 0.53 6.51
CA VAL A 35 14.62 -0.32 5.39
C VAL A 35 14.73 0.52 4.13
N THR A 36 15.79 0.30 3.36
CA THR A 36 15.92 0.87 2.01
C THR A 36 15.31 -0.13 1.02
N PRO A 37 14.19 0.21 0.35
CA PRO A 37 13.66 -0.63 -0.72
C PRO A 37 14.70 -0.69 -1.84
N GLN A 38 15.25 -1.88 -2.11
CA GLN A 38 16.08 -2.12 -3.28
C GLN A 38 15.14 -2.49 -4.43
N GLU A 39 15.04 -1.66 -5.47
CA GLU A 39 14.42 -2.10 -6.72
C GLU A 39 15.31 -3.18 -7.36
N GLU A 40 14.87 -4.44 -7.37
CA GLU A 40 15.50 -5.45 -8.24
C GLU A 40 15.22 -5.06 -9.70
N GLU A 41 16.28 -4.99 -10.51
CA GLU A 41 16.19 -4.79 -11.96
C GLU A 41 15.24 -5.84 -12.58
N GLY A 42 14.04 -5.41 -12.97
CA GLY A 42 13.02 -6.25 -13.62
C GLY A 42 11.78 -6.62 -12.78
N THR A 43 11.66 -6.15 -11.54
CA THR A 43 10.42 -6.27 -10.74
C THR A 43 10.21 -5.03 -9.87
N SER A 44 9.70 -3.96 -10.46
CA SER A 44 9.21 -2.83 -9.65
C SER A 44 7.77 -3.12 -9.20
N PRO A 45 7.41 -2.93 -7.92
CA PRO A 45 6.00 -2.90 -7.47
C PRO A 45 5.14 -1.87 -8.25
N SER A 46 5.79 -0.92 -8.94
CA SER A 46 5.19 0.08 -9.82
C SER A 46 4.78 -0.47 -11.21
N GLU A 47 5.13 -1.71 -11.56
CA GLU A 47 4.80 -2.33 -12.86
C GLU A 47 3.52 -3.15 -12.85
N ALA A 48 2.96 -3.49 -11.69
CA ALA A 48 1.63 -4.08 -11.61
C ALA A 48 0.59 -2.99 -11.95
N ARG A 49 0.34 -2.76 -13.25
CA ARG A 49 -0.85 -2.03 -13.70
C ARG A 49 -2.05 -2.86 -13.34
N LEU A 50 -3.08 -2.19 -12.82
CA LEU A 50 -4.36 -2.81 -12.61
C LEU A 50 -5.06 -2.83 -13.97
N GLU A 51 -5.24 -4.01 -14.54
CA GLU A 51 -5.96 -4.17 -15.80
C GLU A 51 -7.44 -3.81 -15.61
N GLU A 52 -8.09 -3.37 -16.68
CA GLU A 52 -9.46 -2.83 -16.67
C GLU A 52 -10.47 -3.81 -16.03
N ASP A 53 -10.39 -5.09 -16.40
CA ASP A 53 -11.28 -6.13 -15.87
C ASP A 53 -11.05 -6.40 -14.37
N GLU A 54 -9.79 -6.34 -13.92
CA GLU A 54 -9.42 -6.52 -12.51
C GLU A 54 -9.90 -5.33 -11.67
N PHE A 55 -9.79 -4.11 -12.23
CA PHE A 55 -10.35 -2.90 -11.64
C PHE A 55 -11.87 -2.98 -11.50
N LYS A 56 -12.59 -3.30 -12.57
CA LYS A 56 -14.06 -3.43 -12.56
C LYS A 56 -14.54 -4.48 -11.54
N ALA A 57 -13.86 -5.63 -11.46
CA ALA A 57 -14.18 -6.67 -10.50
C ALA A 57 -13.97 -6.22 -9.04
N ALA A 58 -12.85 -5.53 -8.76
CA ALA A 58 -12.56 -4.98 -7.45
C ALA A 58 -13.59 -3.93 -7.04
N VAL A 59 -13.91 -2.98 -7.93
CA VAL A 59 -14.89 -1.92 -7.69
C VAL A 59 -16.29 -2.49 -7.42
N SER A 60 -16.75 -3.45 -8.21
CA SER A 60 -18.06 -4.09 -8.01
C SER A 60 -18.15 -4.78 -6.65
N THR A 61 -17.07 -5.43 -6.21
CA THR A 61 -17.01 -6.08 -4.89
C THR A 61 -17.03 -5.05 -3.77
N LEU A 62 -16.16 -4.04 -3.87
CA LEU A 62 -16.00 -2.99 -2.86
C LEU A 62 -17.28 -2.17 -2.68
N ALA A 63 -17.91 -1.77 -3.78
CA ALA A 63 -19.08 -0.91 -3.73
C ALA A 63 -20.29 -1.54 -3.03
N ARG A 64 -20.41 -2.88 -3.05
CA ARG A 64 -21.47 -3.59 -2.29
C ARG A 64 -21.29 -3.47 -0.78
N ASP A 65 -20.04 -3.31 -0.34
CA ASP A 65 -19.70 -3.27 1.07
C ASP A 65 -19.60 -1.82 1.61
N VAL A 66 -19.49 -0.81 0.72
CA VAL A 66 -19.50 0.60 1.12
C VAL A 66 -20.89 0.94 1.65
N ARG A 67 -20.96 1.41 2.90
CA ARG A 67 -22.15 2.06 3.43
C ARG A 67 -22.04 3.57 3.18
N PRO A 68 -22.86 4.15 2.28
CA PRO A 68 -22.77 5.58 2.00
C PRO A 68 -23.03 6.41 3.25
N PHE A 69 -22.26 7.47 3.42
CA PHE A 69 -22.47 8.47 4.46
C PHE A 69 -23.73 9.29 4.16
N ALA A 70 -24.52 9.51 5.21
CA ALA A 70 -25.64 10.44 5.17
C ALA A 70 -25.16 11.89 5.07
N HIS A 71 -23.98 12.22 5.60
CA HIS A 71 -23.31 13.51 5.50
C HIS A 71 -21.83 13.30 5.17
N PRO A 72 -21.46 13.20 3.88
CA PRO A 72 -20.16 12.69 3.46
C PRO A 72 -18.94 13.40 4.06
N LEU A 73 -18.88 14.74 4.00
CA LEU A 73 -17.75 15.50 4.55
C LEU A 73 -17.68 15.39 6.08
N ARG A 74 -18.82 15.59 6.76
CA ARG A 74 -18.91 15.56 8.22
C ARG A 74 -18.50 14.22 8.81
N GLN A 75 -19.07 13.14 8.26
CA GLN A 75 -18.76 11.78 8.74
C GLN A 75 -17.33 11.36 8.36
N ALA A 76 -16.79 11.83 7.24
CA ALA A 76 -15.38 11.62 6.91
C ALA A 76 -14.45 12.35 7.90
N ARG A 77 -14.79 13.57 8.33
CA ARG A 77 -14.05 14.28 9.39
C ARG A 77 -14.06 13.50 10.70
N GLU A 78 -15.23 13.02 11.13
CA GLU A 78 -15.39 12.18 12.32
C GLU A 78 -14.55 10.90 12.23
N LEU A 79 -14.57 10.22 11.07
CA LEU A 79 -13.81 8.99 10.83
C LEU A 79 -12.30 9.18 11.03
N PHE A 80 -11.76 10.32 10.60
CA PHE A 80 -10.32 10.62 10.69
C PHE A 80 -9.95 11.51 11.89
N GLY A 81 -10.92 11.89 12.74
CA GLY A 81 -10.72 12.75 13.89
C GLY A 81 -10.25 14.16 13.52
N LEU A 82 -10.67 14.69 12.37
CA LEU A 82 -10.33 16.03 11.93
C LEU A 82 -11.25 17.07 12.58
N PRO A 83 -10.72 18.19 13.11
CA PRO A 83 -11.55 19.30 13.56
C PRO A 83 -12.22 20.00 12.37
N GLU A 84 -13.34 20.68 12.62
CA GLU A 84 -13.90 21.58 11.63
C GLU A 84 -12.94 22.74 11.34
N ARG A 85 -12.63 22.92 10.06
CA ARG A 85 -11.71 23.98 9.58
C ARG A 85 -12.44 25.11 8.88
N SER A 86 -13.74 24.95 8.63
CA SER A 86 -14.61 25.93 7.99
C SER A 86 -15.87 26.13 8.81
N GLY A 87 -16.33 27.38 8.85
CA GLY A 87 -17.60 27.76 9.44
C GLY A 87 -18.12 29.00 8.74
N LEU A 88 -19.43 29.24 8.85
CA LEU A 88 -20.01 30.48 8.37
C LEU A 88 -19.85 31.54 9.46
N PHE A 89 -19.29 32.67 9.06
CA PHE A 89 -19.07 33.79 9.95
C PHE A 89 -19.73 35.05 9.38
N GLY A 90 -20.49 35.73 10.23
CA GLY A 90 -21.05 37.03 9.91
C GLY A 90 -20.07 38.13 10.27
N PHE A 91 -19.90 39.11 9.40
CA PHE A 91 -19.16 40.32 9.73
C PHE A 91 -20.13 41.44 10.10
N ARG A 92 -20.10 41.87 11.36
CA ARG A 92 -20.92 43.00 11.83
C ARG A 92 -20.14 44.30 11.59
N GLU A 93 -20.46 45.00 10.50
CA GLU A 93 -19.75 46.22 10.07
C GLU A 93 -19.60 47.27 11.19
N ARG A 94 -20.67 47.52 11.95
CA ARG A 94 -20.68 48.54 13.02
C ARG A 94 -19.72 48.24 14.16
N THR A 95 -19.59 46.98 14.57
CA THR A 95 -18.73 46.58 15.69
C THR A 95 -17.39 46.00 15.22
N ARG A 96 -17.21 45.83 13.90
CA ARG A 96 -16.07 45.15 13.27
C ARG A 96 -15.82 43.76 13.87
N GLN A 97 -16.88 43.07 14.28
CA GLN A 97 -16.80 41.74 14.88
C GLN A 97 -17.13 40.66 13.86
N ILE A 98 -16.37 39.59 13.91
CA ILE A 98 -16.66 38.32 13.24
C ILE A 98 -17.39 37.45 14.25
N ILE A 99 -18.58 36.97 13.89
CA ILE A 99 -19.45 36.19 14.78
C ILE A 99 -19.77 34.87 14.07
N PRO A 100 -19.57 33.72 14.73
CA PRO A 100 -19.98 32.44 14.16
C PRO A 100 -21.50 32.45 13.96
N LEU A 101 -21.95 31.96 12.81
CA LEU A 101 -23.37 31.86 12.47
C LEU A 101 -23.82 30.40 12.60
N GLY A 102 -24.98 30.19 13.21
CA GLY A 102 -25.65 28.89 13.22
C GLY A 102 -26.28 28.54 11.87
N GLU A 103 -26.70 27.28 11.69
CA GLU A 103 -27.31 26.79 10.44
C GLU A 103 -28.59 27.57 10.04
N GLU A 104 -29.39 28.04 11.00
CA GLU A 104 -30.60 28.84 10.73
C GLU A 104 -30.24 30.27 10.28
N GLU A 105 -29.33 30.92 10.99
CA GLU A 105 -28.85 32.28 10.68
C GLU A 105 -28.13 32.31 9.32
N ALA A 106 -27.42 31.22 8.98
CA ALA A 106 -26.81 31.00 7.68
C ALA A 106 -27.82 30.88 6.53
N ARG A 107 -29.01 30.28 6.78
CA ARG A 107 -30.08 30.15 5.77
C ARG A 107 -30.81 31.48 5.54
N GLU A 108 -30.92 32.32 6.57
CA GLU A 108 -31.57 33.64 6.48
C GLU A 108 -30.66 34.71 5.87
N LEU A 109 -29.35 34.48 5.81
CA LEU A 109 -28.45 35.34 5.06
C LEU A 109 -28.80 35.28 3.57
N ARG A 110 -29.48 36.33 3.11
CA ARG A 110 -29.47 36.71 1.69
C ARG A 110 -28.02 36.97 1.32
N LEU A 111 -27.35 35.94 0.79
CA LEU A 111 -26.23 36.15 -0.11
C LEU A 111 -26.74 37.18 -1.13
N LEU A 112 -26.11 38.35 -1.19
CA LEU A 112 -26.24 39.21 -2.36
C LEU A 112 -26.04 38.29 -3.57
N ASP A 113 -26.80 38.46 -4.65
CA ASP A 113 -26.78 37.64 -5.90
C ASP A 113 -25.37 37.42 -6.51
N ALA A 114 -24.32 37.99 -5.90
CA ALA A 114 -22.94 37.53 -5.94
C ALA A 114 -22.82 36.08 -5.47
N SER A 115 -23.27 35.18 -6.33
CA SER A 115 -22.81 33.82 -6.29
C SER A 115 -21.28 33.81 -6.34
N ASP A 116 -20.64 32.98 -5.52
CA ASP A 116 -19.23 32.66 -5.65
C ASP A 116 -19.06 31.86 -6.97
N ASP A 117 -18.13 32.29 -7.84
CA ASP A 117 -17.80 31.60 -9.10
C ASP A 117 -17.46 30.13 -8.87
N LEU A 118 -16.90 29.80 -7.70
CA LEU A 118 -16.63 28.43 -7.28
C LEU A 118 -17.91 27.59 -7.16
N THR A 119 -18.90 28.08 -6.43
CA THR A 119 -20.15 27.36 -6.16
C THR A 119 -20.96 27.16 -7.45
N ARG A 120 -21.05 28.17 -8.34
CA ARG A 120 -21.72 27.98 -9.66
C ARG A 120 -20.98 26.99 -10.52
N GLY A 121 -19.66 27.11 -10.59
CA GLY A 121 -18.84 26.22 -11.40
C GLY A 121 -19.00 24.77 -10.95
N TYR A 122 -19.04 24.53 -9.63
CA TYR A 122 -19.33 23.22 -9.06
C TYR A 122 -20.72 22.70 -9.47
N GLN A 123 -21.78 23.47 -9.28
CA GLN A 123 -23.14 23.06 -9.65
C GLN A 123 -23.28 22.78 -11.16
N GLN A 124 -22.63 23.59 -12.00
CA GLN A 124 -22.59 23.37 -13.45
C GLN A 124 -21.79 22.12 -13.81
N TRP A 125 -20.67 21.86 -13.13
CA TRP A 125 -19.87 20.65 -13.30
C TRP A 125 -20.67 19.40 -12.94
N CYS A 126 -21.40 19.41 -11.81
CA CYS A 126 -22.33 18.35 -11.45
C CYS A 126 -23.38 18.11 -12.55
N GLY A 127 -24.02 19.19 -13.05
CA GLY A 127 -25.03 19.09 -14.11
C GLY A 127 -24.50 18.44 -15.38
N LYS A 128 -23.31 18.89 -15.84
CA LYS A 128 -22.69 18.40 -17.09
C LYS A 128 -22.11 17.00 -16.97
N LYS A 129 -21.36 16.73 -15.91
CA LYS A 129 -20.56 15.49 -15.75
C LYS A 129 -21.30 14.37 -15.03
N ARG A 130 -22.22 14.70 -14.12
CA ARG A 130 -22.89 13.71 -13.26
C ARG A 130 -24.38 13.53 -13.57
N LYS A 131 -24.90 14.25 -14.58
CA LYS A 131 -26.33 14.26 -14.97
C LYS A 131 -27.27 14.58 -13.78
N GLN A 132 -26.76 15.28 -12.77
CA GLN A 132 -27.49 15.74 -11.61
C GLN A 132 -27.28 17.23 -11.47
N GLN A 133 -28.36 18.00 -11.48
CA GLN A 133 -28.29 19.43 -11.21
C GLN A 133 -28.09 19.65 -9.70
N GLY A 134 -27.24 20.62 -9.35
CA GLY A 134 -27.02 21.02 -7.96
C GLY A 134 -25.81 20.33 -7.32
N ASP A 135 -26.02 19.68 -6.18
CA ASP A 135 -24.95 19.27 -5.25
C ASP A 135 -24.68 17.75 -5.32
N CYS A 136 -24.06 17.30 -6.41
CA CYS A 136 -23.85 15.87 -6.69
C CYS A 136 -22.91 15.14 -5.70
N LEU A 137 -22.03 15.86 -5.01
CA LEU A 137 -21.11 15.33 -3.99
C LEU A 137 -21.53 15.69 -2.55
N ARG A 138 -22.67 16.36 -2.35
CA ARG A 138 -23.16 16.80 -1.04
C ARG A 138 -22.15 17.71 -0.30
N LEU A 139 -21.55 18.65 -1.02
CA LEU A 139 -20.56 19.61 -0.50
C LEU A 139 -21.18 20.93 -0.03
N LEU A 140 -22.48 21.14 -0.26
CA LEU A 140 -23.23 22.35 0.10
C LEU A 140 -24.23 22.09 1.25
N GLU A 141 -24.11 20.97 1.97
CA GLU A 141 -25.02 20.64 3.09
C GLU A 141 -24.83 21.55 4.30
N GLU A 142 -23.61 22.04 4.51
CA GLU A 142 -23.23 22.84 5.67
C GLU A 142 -23.33 24.35 5.40
N GLY A 143 -23.73 24.73 4.19
CA GLY A 143 -23.88 26.13 3.82
C GLY A 143 -24.11 26.34 2.33
N PRO A 144 -24.58 27.54 1.96
CA PRO A 144 -24.90 27.87 0.57
C PRO A 144 -23.65 28.06 -0.33
N LEU A 145 -22.45 28.06 0.25
CA LEU A 145 -21.17 28.26 -0.46
C LEU A 145 -20.23 27.08 -0.24
N LEU A 146 -19.36 26.84 -1.23
CA LEU A 146 -18.33 25.81 -1.14
C LEU A 146 -17.24 26.22 -0.13
N GLY A 147 -17.31 25.67 1.08
CA GLY A 147 -16.31 25.83 2.13
C GLY A 147 -14.97 25.19 1.78
N SER A 148 -13.92 25.46 2.58
CA SER A 148 -12.55 25.01 2.31
C SER A 148 -12.45 23.49 2.06
N ASP A 149 -13.05 22.69 2.94
CA ASP A 149 -13.10 21.23 2.81
C ASP A 149 -13.81 20.79 1.52
N GLY A 150 -14.90 21.47 1.15
CA GLY A 150 -15.61 21.25 -0.10
C GLY A 150 -14.78 21.59 -1.33
N ARG A 151 -13.94 22.62 -1.28
CA ARG A 151 -13.03 22.99 -2.38
C ARG A 151 -11.98 21.92 -2.63
N TYR A 152 -11.39 21.36 -1.57
CA TYR A 152 -10.44 20.25 -1.70
C TYR A 152 -11.13 18.97 -2.20
N ALA A 153 -12.34 18.68 -1.72
CA ALA A 153 -13.11 17.52 -2.17
C ALA A 153 -13.50 17.64 -3.65
N LEU A 154 -13.84 18.85 -4.11
CA LEU A 154 -14.09 19.13 -5.53
C LEU A 154 -12.82 18.90 -6.37
N ALA A 155 -11.68 19.48 -5.96
CA ALA A 155 -10.41 19.27 -6.67
C ALA A 155 -10.03 17.78 -6.73
N MET A 156 -10.24 17.02 -5.64
CA MET A 156 -10.02 15.58 -5.61
C MET A 156 -10.96 14.84 -6.57
N ALA A 157 -12.24 15.19 -6.59
CA ALA A 157 -13.20 14.57 -7.53
C ALA A 157 -12.83 14.82 -9.00
N ILE A 158 -12.29 16.00 -9.30
CA ILE A 158 -11.77 16.35 -10.63
C ILE A 158 -10.50 15.56 -10.94
N ALA A 159 -9.58 15.46 -9.97
CA ALA A 159 -8.34 14.70 -10.13
C ALA A 159 -8.58 13.21 -10.42
N MET A 160 -9.70 12.67 -9.94
CA MET A 160 -10.11 11.27 -10.14
C MET A 160 -11.15 11.10 -11.28
N ASP A 161 -11.40 12.10 -12.13
CA ASP A 161 -12.50 12.08 -13.12
C ASP A 161 -12.48 10.84 -14.04
N SER A 162 -11.29 10.39 -14.46
CA SER A 162 -11.12 9.20 -15.31
C SER A 162 -11.56 7.93 -14.60
N VAL A 163 -11.02 7.67 -13.41
CA VAL A 163 -11.37 6.53 -12.54
C VAL A 163 -12.86 6.56 -12.21
N TRP A 164 -13.40 7.75 -11.99
CA TRP A 164 -14.80 7.95 -11.69
C TRP A 164 -15.76 7.72 -12.84
N THR A 165 -15.34 7.99 -14.06
CA THR A 165 -16.14 7.68 -15.25
C THR A 165 -16.27 6.17 -15.42
N GLU A 166 -15.17 5.44 -15.28
CA GLU A 166 -15.12 3.98 -15.37
C GLU A 166 -15.86 3.29 -14.20
N THR A 167 -15.73 3.83 -13.00
CA THR A 167 -16.46 3.34 -11.82
C THR A 167 -17.96 3.54 -11.97
N ALA A 168 -18.41 4.70 -12.49
CA ALA A 168 -19.83 5.00 -12.61
C ALA A 168 -20.59 3.99 -13.50
N GLU A 169 -19.96 3.47 -14.55
CA GLU A 169 -20.51 2.39 -15.37
C GLU A 169 -20.70 1.11 -14.57
N THR A 170 -19.71 0.76 -13.75
CA THR A 170 -19.73 -0.42 -12.88
C THR A 170 -20.79 -0.30 -11.78
N LEU A 171 -21.06 0.92 -11.29
CA LEU A 171 -22.03 1.19 -10.23
C LEU A 171 -23.46 1.41 -10.74
N ALA A 172 -23.71 1.40 -12.06
CA ALA A 172 -25.01 1.76 -12.64
C ALA A 172 -26.19 0.92 -12.10
N GLY A 173 -25.95 -0.30 -11.62
CA GLY A 173 -26.96 -1.16 -10.99
C GLY A 173 -27.27 -0.89 -9.51
N MET A 174 -26.60 0.08 -8.87
CA MET A 174 -26.80 0.40 -7.46
C MET A 174 -27.91 1.44 -7.24
N ALA A 175 -28.54 1.38 -6.06
CA ALA A 175 -29.63 2.29 -5.69
C ALA A 175 -29.21 3.77 -5.57
N SER A 176 -27.96 4.05 -5.17
CA SER A 176 -27.42 5.43 -5.08
C SER A 176 -25.92 5.50 -5.38
N PRO A 177 -25.51 5.38 -6.66
CA PRO A 177 -24.10 5.43 -7.05
C PRO A 177 -23.42 6.73 -6.59
N GLN A 178 -24.12 7.86 -6.69
CA GLN A 178 -23.60 9.17 -6.31
C GLN A 178 -23.29 9.28 -4.80
N ALA A 179 -24.07 8.61 -3.95
CA ALA A 179 -23.82 8.62 -2.52
C ALA A 179 -22.50 7.90 -2.17
N VAL A 180 -22.20 6.80 -2.88
CA VAL A 180 -20.91 6.10 -2.77
C VAL A 180 -19.77 7.02 -3.22
N MET A 181 -19.93 7.71 -4.35
CA MET A 181 -18.93 8.64 -4.91
C MET A 181 -18.64 9.80 -3.95
N ALA A 182 -19.68 10.40 -3.39
CA ALA A 182 -19.58 11.46 -2.40
C ALA A 182 -18.86 10.99 -1.13
N THR A 183 -19.24 9.80 -0.63
CA THR A 183 -18.62 9.15 0.53
C THR A 183 -17.14 8.91 0.31
N MET A 184 -16.78 8.32 -0.82
CA MET A 184 -15.42 8.01 -1.20
C MET A 184 -14.57 9.27 -1.37
N THR A 185 -15.07 10.25 -2.14
CA THR A 185 -14.37 11.53 -2.35
C THR A 185 -14.10 12.21 -1.02
N SER A 186 -15.09 12.23 -0.13
CA SER A 186 -14.96 12.83 1.20
C SER A 186 -13.95 12.07 2.06
N ALA A 187 -14.05 10.74 2.15
CA ALA A 187 -13.13 9.92 2.93
C ALA A 187 -11.68 10.06 2.46
N VAL A 188 -11.44 10.03 1.14
CA VAL A 188 -10.10 10.21 0.56
C VAL A 188 -9.56 11.61 0.85
N THR A 189 -10.38 12.63 0.65
CA THR A 189 -10.00 14.03 0.92
C THR A 189 -9.62 14.21 2.39
N MET A 190 -10.45 13.74 3.32
CA MET A 190 -10.18 13.86 4.75
C MET A 190 -8.96 13.06 5.20
N TYR A 191 -8.75 11.85 4.67
CA TYR A 191 -7.51 11.11 4.91
C TYR A 191 -6.28 11.91 4.47
N LEU A 192 -6.34 12.53 3.30
CA LEU A 192 -5.20 13.25 2.73
C LEU A 192 -4.91 14.58 3.44
N LEU A 193 -5.94 15.24 3.99
CA LEU A 193 -5.76 16.46 4.78
C LEU A 193 -4.83 16.27 6.00
N LEU A 194 -4.70 15.05 6.52
CA LEU A 194 -3.76 14.74 7.61
C LEU A 194 -2.30 15.05 7.24
N TRP A 195 -1.95 15.00 5.96
CA TRP A 195 -0.57 15.20 5.48
C TRP A 195 -0.21 16.67 5.25
N ALA A 196 -1.19 17.56 5.29
CA ALA A 196 -0.98 18.99 5.20
C ALA A 196 -0.86 19.67 6.57
N MET A 197 -0.86 18.89 7.66
CA MET A 197 -0.59 19.40 9.00
C MET A 197 0.91 19.72 9.17
N PRO A 198 1.28 20.70 10.02
CA PRO A 198 2.69 21.04 10.28
C PRO A 198 3.55 19.85 10.69
N GLU A 199 2.94 18.90 11.40
CA GLU A 199 3.50 17.58 11.70
C GLU A 199 2.71 16.53 10.91
N PRO A 200 3.20 16.09 9.73
CA PRO A 200 2.47 15.15 8.88
C PRO A 200 2.58 13.72 9.44
N VAL A 201 1.81 13.46 10.50
CA VAL A 201 1.76 12.20 11.22
C VAL A 201 0.35 11.62 11.15
N SER A 202 0.23 10.43 10.58
CA SER A 202 -0.99 9.63 10.64
C SER A 202 -0.97 8.68 11.84
N LYS A 203 -2.13 8.45 12.44
CA LYS A 203 -2.33 7.54 13.59
C LYS A 203 -3.53 6.63 13.34
N GLY A 204 -3.59 5.51 14.06
CA GLY A 204 -4.73 4.59 14.02
C GLY A 204 -5.05 4.11 12.60
N LEU A 205 -6.30 4.32 12.14
CA LEU A 205 -6.74 3.92 10.81
C LEU A 205 -5.91 4.58 9.69
N ALA A 206 -5.57 5.86 9.82
CA ALA A 206 -4.81 6.56 8.79
C ALA A 206 -3.39 5.98 8.66
N ALA A 207 -2.74 5.63 9.77
CA ALA A 207 -1.42 4.98 9.74
C ALA A 207 -1.45 3.62 9.03
N LEU A 208 -2.51 2.85 9.28
CA LEU A 208 -2.76 1.57 8.61
C LEU A 208 -2.95 1.72 7.10
N ILE A 209 -3.73 2.72 6.68
CA ILE A 209 -3.91 3.06 5.25
C ILE A 209 -2.56 3.40 4.63
N THR A 210 -1.74 4.23 5.28
CA THR A 210 -0.44 4.66 4.74
C THR A 210 0.55 3.51 4.64
N ALA A 211 0.66 2.68 5.68
CA ALA A 211 1.54 1.51 5.65
C ALA A 211 1.12 0.52 4.55
N THR A 212 -0.19 0.32 4.37
CA THR A 212 -0.74 -0.49 3.26
C THR A 212 -0.41 0.15 1.92
N ALA A 213 -0.55 1.47 1.77
CA ALA A 213 -0.21 2.19 0.55
C ALA A 213 1.28 2.06 0.20
N ILE A 214 2.16 2.17 1.19
CA ILE A 214 3.60 2.03 1.00
C ILE A 214 3.93 0.61 0.53
N ALA A 215 3.37 -0.41 1.17
CA ALA A 215 3.54 -1.80 0.75
C ALA A 215 3.00 -2.03 -0.67
N TYR A 216 1.82 -1.48 -0.96
CA TYR A 216 1.08 -1.77 -2.18
C TYR A 216 1.56 -0.99 -3.40
N LEU A 217 1.91 0.30 -3.25
CA LEU A 217 2.25 1.22 -4.34
C LEU A 217 3.76 1.52 -4.43
N GLY A 218 4.50 1.25 -3.37
CA GLY A 218 5.90 1.64 -3.22
C GLY A 218 6.07 3.00 -2.55
N VAL A 219 7.21 3.17 -1.87
CA VAL A 219 7.55 4.34 -1.05
C VAL A 219 7.58 5.63 -1.88
N ASP A 220 8.26 5.61 -3.02
CA ASP A 220 8.41 6.78 -3.90
C ASP A 220 7.07 7.22 -4.49
N THR A 221 6.23 6.26 -4.89
CA THR A 221 4.88 6.53 -5.38
C THR A 221 4.05 7.22 -4.30
N VAL A 222 4.00 6.67 -3.08
CA VAL A 222 3.21 7.27 -1.99
C VAL A 222 3.72 8.65 -1.63
N TRP A 223 5.05 8.84 -1.55
CA TRP A 223 5.62 10.16 -1.26
C TRP A 223 5.24 11.19 -2.33
N THR A 224 5.36 10.83 -3.61
CA THR A 224 5.01 11.71 -4.75
C THR A 224 3.53 12.08 -4.75
N LEU A 225 2.65 11.13 -4.41
CA LEU A 225 1.21 11.39 -4.28
C LEU A 225 0.92 12.38 -3.13
N LEU A 226 1.53 12.18 -1.97
CA LEU A 226 1.30 13.06 -0.81
C LEU A 226 1.88 14.48 -1.04
N ASP A 227 3.06 14.59 -1.64
CA ASP A 227 3.66 15.88 -2.01
C ASP A 227 2.81 16.62 -3.06
N GLY A 228 2.31 15.89 -4.06
CA GLY A 228 1.36 16.40 -5.04
C GLY A 228 0.07 16.90 -4.39
N TRP A 229 -0.45 16.20 -3.38
CA TRP A 229 -1.64 16.61 -2.64
C TRP A 229 -1.42 17.91 -1.85
N VAL A 230 -0.30 18.03 -1.13
CA VAL A 230 0.05 19.27 -0.41
C VAL A 230 0.21 20.44 -1.38
N THR A 231 0.70 20.17 -2.59
CA THR A 231 0.78 21.17 -3.67
C THR A 231 -0.59 21.58 -4.19
N LEU A 232 -1.50 20.61 -4.44
CA LEU A 232 -2.90 20.89 -4.78
C LEU A 232 -3.56 21.78 -3.74
N MET A 233 -3.40 21.47 -2.45
CA MET A 233 -4.01 22.25 -1.37
C MET A 233 -3.57 23.71 -1.39
N ARG A 234 -2.26 23.97 -1.55
CA ARG A 234 -1.74 25.34 -1.65
C ARG A 234 -2.33 26.12 -2.82
N HIS A 235 -2.58 25.46 -3.94
CA HIS A 235 -3.23 26.09 -5.10
C HIS A 235 -4.72 26.33 -4.86
N VAL A 236 -5.43 25.37 -4.23
CA VAL A 236 -6.85 25.51 -3.90
C VAL A 236 -7.08 26.60 -2.84
N ASP A 237 -6.17 26.77 -1.89
CA ASP A 237 -6.22 27.83 -0.87
C ASP A 237 -6.14 29.23 -1.48
N GLN A 238 -5.43 29.38 -2.59
CA GLN A 238 -5.28 30.63 -3.33
C GLN A 238 -6.35 30.81 -4.41
N ALA A 239 -7.14 29.78 -4.69
CA ALA A 239 -8.13 29.80 -5.75
C ALA A 239 -9.38 30.59 -5.34
N THR A 240 -9.78 31.51 -6.21
CA THR A 240 -11.02 32.30 -6.09
C THR A 240 -12.04 31.96 -7.16
N THR A 241 -11.72 31.02 -8.06
CA THR A 241 -12.58 30.64 -9.19
C THR A 241 -12.61 29.13 -9.39
N PHE A 242 -13.71 28.62 -9.96
CA PHE A 242 -13.83 27.21 -10.30
C PHE A 242 -12.74 26.73 -11.27
N ALA A 243 -12.37 27.55 -12.25
CA ALA A 243 -11.33 27.19 -13.21
C ALA A 243 -10.00 26.89 -12.52
N GLN A 244 -9.59 27.72 -11.55
CA GLN A 244 -8.36 27.49 -10.77
C GLN A 244 -8.41 26.20 -9.95
N VAL A 245 -9.55 25.89 -9.32
CA VAL A 245 -9.72 24.62 -8.57
C VAL A 245 -9.69 23.42 -9.50
N ARG A 246 -10.32 23.53 -10.67
CA ARG A 246 -10.29 22.50 -11.71
C ARG A 246 -8.86 22.27 -12.21
N ASP A 247 -8.15 23.33 -12.57
CA ASP A 247 -6.79 23.24 -13.09
C ASP A 247 -5.84 22.61 -12.05
N ALA A 248 -6.01 22.94 -10.76
CA ALA A 248 -5.29 22.29 -9.66
C ALA A 248 -5.64 20.80 -9.52
N GLY A 249 -6.93 20.45 -9.64
CA GLY A 249 -7.40 19.07 -9.64
C GLY A 249 -6.84 18.26 -10.82
N GLU A 250 -6.88 18.81 -12.03
CA GLU A 250 -6.34 18.18 -13.25
C GLU A 250 -4.82 17.98 -13.15
N ALA A 251 -4.09 18.97 -12.62
CA ALA A 251 -2.65 18.85 -12.38
C ALA A 251 -2.33 17.72 -11.38
N TYR A 252 -3.11 17.59 -10.30
CA TYR A 252 -2.94 16.47 -9.36
C TYR A 252 -3.35 15.12 -9.95
N GLY A 253 -4.38 15.10 -10.80
CA GLY A 253 -4.76 13.93 -11.59
C GLY A 253 -3.60 13.43 -12.47
N ALA A 254 -2.84 14.35 -13.07
CA ALA A 254 -1.63 14.01 -13.82
C ALA A 254 -0.52 13.41 -12.94
N VAL A 255 -0.38 13.87 -11.68
CA VAL A 255 0.55 13.26 -10.69
C VAL A 255 0.11 11.83 -10.33
N MET A 256 -1.19 11.59 -10.14
CA MET A 256 -1.71 10.24 -9.88
C MET A 256 -1.47 9.30 -11.07
N GLY A 257 -1.65 9.80 -12.29
CA GLY A 257 -1.36 9.08 -13.53
C GLY A 257 -1.90 7.65 -13.54
N LYS A 258 -1.04 6.68 -13.88
CA LYS A 258 -1.37 5.25 -13.91
C LYS A 258 -1.74 4.64 -12.55
N ASN A 259 -1.42 5.31 -11.45
CA ASN A 259 -1.69 4.80 -10.10
C ASN A 259 -3.08 5.18 -9.58
N ALA A 260 -3.83 6.06 -10.28
CA ALA A 260 -5.12 6.56 -9.82
C ALA A 260 -6.12 5.43 -9.48
N ALA A 261 -6.22 4.40 -10.34
CA ALA A 261 -7.10 3.25 -10.13
C ALA A 261 -6.69 2.40 -8.90
N ARG A 262 -5.38 2.15 -8.73
CA ARG A 262 -4.83 1.40 -7.58
C ARG A 262 -5.05 2.15 -6.27
N VAL A 263 -4.80 3.45 -6.27
CA VAL A 263 -5.05 4.36 -5.13
C VAL A 263 -6.53 4.35 -4.78
N PHE A 264 -7.41 4.42 -5.79
CA PHE A 264 -8.85 4.38 -5.59
C PHE A 264 -9.33 3.07 -4.93
N VAL A 265 -8.95 1.91 -5.49
CA VAL A 265 -9.33 0.59 -4.96
C VAL A 265 -8.83 0.40 -3.52
N MET A 266 -7.60 0.83 -3.24
CA MET A 266 -7.03 0.79 -1.90
C MET A 266 -7.84 1.64 -0.91
N LEU A 267 -8.12 2.90 -1.26
CA LEU A 267 -8.86 3.80 -0.38
C LEU A 267 -10.33 3.38 -0.22
N ALA A 268 -10.94 2.82 -1.26
CA ALA A 268 -12.28 2.22 -1.19
C ALA A 268 -12.32 1.06 -0.21
N THR A 269 -11.29 0.21 -0.21
CA THR A 269 -11.14 -0.88 0.77
C THR A 269 -11.06 -0.36 2.20
N ALA A 270 -10.43 0.79 2.42
CA ALA A 270 -10.35 1.44 3.73
C ALA A 270 -11.67 2.09 4.17
N ALA A 271 -12.44 2.68 3.24
CA ALA A 271 -13.72 3.33 3.53
C ALA A 271 -14.84 2.34 3.93
N ILE A 272 -14.65 1.05 3.65
CA ILE A 272 -15.64 -0.02 3.87
C ILE A 272 -15.67 -0.56 5.31
N GLY A 273 -14.72 -0.20 6.19
CA GLY A 273 -14.71 -0.74 7.55
C GLY A 273 -13.91 0.01 8.59
N ASN A 274 -14.12 -0.38 9.86
CA ASN A 274 -13.23 -0.05 10.98
C ASN A 274 -11.82 -0.64 10.73
N THR A 275 -10.82 -0.31 11.54
CA THR A 275 -9.41 -0.78 11.41
C THR A 275 -9.26 -2.30 11.16
N ALA A 276 -10.16 -3.11 11.72
CA ALA A 276 -10.23 -4.56 11.48
C ALA A 276 -10.57 -4.94 10.02
N GLY A 277 -11.46 -4.19 9.37
CA GLY A 277 -11.88 -4.43 7.98
C GLY A 277 -10.74 -4.20 6.99
N LEU A 278 -9.96 -3.13 7.17
CA LEU A 278 -8.78 -2.85 6.35
C LEU A 278 -7.69 -3.91 6.54
N THR A 279 -7.47 -4.38 7.78
CA THR A 279 -6.48 -5.44 8.06
C THR A 279 -6.87 -6.78 7.41
N MET A 280 -8.16 -7.14 7.42
CA MET A 280 -8.65 -8.38 6.79
C MET A 280 -8.69 -8.30 5.26
N LYS A 281 -8.95 -7.13 4.68
CA LYS A 281 -9.13 -6.94 3.23
C LYS A 281 -7.89 -6.45 2.50
N ALA A 282 -6.85 -5.96 3.18
CA ALA A 282 -5.59 -5.58 2.54
C ALA A 282 -4.99 -6.72 1.67
N PRO A 283 -5.00 -8.01 2.07
CA PRO A 283 -4.55 -9.12 1.22
C PRO A 283 -5.45 -9.41 0.01
N THR A 284 -6.64 -8.80 -0.05
CA THR A 284 -7.56 -8.93 -1.20
C THR A 284 -7.38 -7.82 -2.22
N LEU A 285 -6.49 -6.84 -1.95
CA LEU A 285 -6.16 -5.81 -2.93
C LEU A 285 -5.47 -6.47 -4.14
N PRO A 286 -5.90 -6.14 -5.37
CA PRO A 286 -5.32 -6.73 -6.58
C PRO A 286 -3.83 -6.40 -6.68
N GLY A 287 -2.95 -7.40 -6.80
CA GLY A 287 -1.49 -7.19 -6.79
C GLY A 287 -0.83 -7.21 -5.39
N SER A 288 -1.59 -7.38 -4.31
CA SER A 288 -1.05 -7.37 -2.94
C SER A 288 -0.17 -8.58 -2.61
N ALA A 289 -0.39 -9.73 -3.26
CA ALA A 289 0.45 -10.92 -3.10
C ALA A 289 1.87 -10.69 -3.67
N GLN A 290 1.97 -10.02 -4.82
CA GLN A 290 3.23 -9.65 -5.44
C GLN A 290 3.95 -8.58 -4.61
N ALA A 291 3.21 -7.59 -4.11
CA ALA A 291 3.73 -6.59 -3.18
C ALA A 291 4.26 -7.23 -1.87
N ALA A 292 3.51 -8.15 -1.26
CA ALA A 292 3.93 -8.84 -0.04
C ALA A 292 5.23 -9.63 -0.26
N VAL A 293 5.36 -10.34 -1.38
CA VAL A 293 6.59 -11.07 -1.74
C VAL A 293 7.76 -10.12 -1.97
N ALA A 294 7.58 -9.02 -2.71
CA ALA A 294 8.64 -8.03 -2.95
C ALA A 294 9.14 -7.39 -1.64
N VAL A 295 8.23 -7.17 -0.70
CA VAL A 295 8.58 -6.57 0.57
C VAL A 295 9.23 -7.58 1.54
N GLU A 296 8.79 -8.84 1.54
CA GLU A 296 9.45 -9.93 2.27
C GLU A 296 10.90 -10.17 1.82
N THR A 297 11.18 -10.04 0.51
CA THR A 297 12.53 -10.22 -0.04
C THR A 297 13.44 -9.02 0.17
N GLN A 298 12.91 -7.79 0.17
CA GLN A 298 13.71 -6.56 0.26
C GLN A 298 14.08 -6.15 1.69
N ALA A 299 13.25 -6.46 2.70
CA ALA A 299 13.46 -5.96 4.06
C ALA A 299 14.06 -6.98 5.03
N GLY A 300 14.05 -8.28 4.70
CA GLY A 300 14.42 -9.36 5.66
C GLY A 300 13.54 -9.42 6.92
N LEU A 301 12.55 -8.53 6.98
CA LEU A 301 11.53 -8.39 7.99
C LEU A 301 10.25 -8.77 7.27
N GLN A 302 9.52 -9.78 7.78
CA GLN A 302 8.13 -9.97 7.36
C GLN A 302 7.45 -8.63 7.59
N PHE A 303 7.10 -7.93 6.50
CA PHE A 303 6.64 -6.54 6.60
C PHE A 303 5.55 -6.52 7.64
N VAL A 304 5.90 -5.83 8.73
CA VAL A 304 5.17 -5.63 9.97
C VAL A 304 3.71 -6.04 9.80
N SER A 305 3.25 -7.05 10.56
CA SER A 305 1.81 -7.34 10.59
C SER A 305 1.09 -6.00 10.75
N LEU A 306 0.31 -5.61 9.75
CA LEU A 306 -0.32 -4.28 9.68
C LEU A 306 -1.05 -3.92 10.99
N ALA A 307 -1.50 -4.95 11.73
CA ALA A 307 -2.02 -4.90 13.09
C ALA A 307 -1.11 -4.25 14.17
N GLY A 308 0.15 -3.96 13.86
CA GLY A 308 1.16 -3.44 14.76
C GLY A 308 1.56 -1.99 14.53
N VAL A 309 1.07 -1.34 13.47
CA VAL A 309 1.43 0.04 13.12
C VAL A 309 0.71 1.01 14.05
N ARG A 310 1.47 1.84 14.77
CA ARG A 310 0.93 2.88 15.66
C ARG A 310 0.76 4.21 14.94
N SER A 311 1.79 4.63 14.22
CA SER A 311 1.80 5.88 13.47
C SER A 311 2.74 5.83 12.29
N VAL A 312 2.45 6.64 11.27
CA VAL A 312 3.36 6.88 10.14
C VAL A 312 3.60 8.37 10.04
N ALA A 313 4.86 8.79 10.02
CA ALA A 313 5.27 10.17 9.84
C ALA A 313 5.95 10.33 8.48
N MET A 314 5.60 11.38 7.74
CA MET A 314 6.29 11.74 6.50
C MET A 314 7.48 12.65 6.82
N THR A 315 8.61 12.40 6.16
CA THR A 315 9.85 13.17 6.32
C THR A 315 10.39 13.57 4.95
N ALA A 316 11.39 14.46 4.95
CA ALA A 316 12.08 14.87 3.72
C ALA A 316 12.80 13.72 3.00
N GLU A 317 13.05 12.59 3.67
CA GLU A 317 13.82 11.44 3.14
C GLU A 317 12.94 10.21 2.86
N GLY A 318 11.65 10.25 3.23
CA GLY A 318 10.72 9.13 3.10
C GLY A 318 9.77 9.05 4.30
N PHE A 319 9.53 7.86 4.85
CA PHE A 319 8.58 7.66 5.94
C PHE A 319 9.23 7.08 7.19
N THR A 320 8.69 7.43 8.36
CA THR A 320 8.99 6.77 9.63
C THR A 320 7.73 6.07 10.14
N ILE A 321 7.81 4.77 10.36
CA ILE A 321 6.71 3.94 10.86
C ILE A 321 7.02 3.54 12.30
N ALA A 322 6.21 4.02 13.24
CA ALA A 322 6.32 3.62 14.64
C ALA A 322 5.45 2.38 14.90
N LEU A 323 6.03 1.38 15.57
CA LEU A 323 5.41 0.09 15.82
C LEU A 323 5.02 -0.08 17.29
N ALA A 324 3.93 -0.80 17.54
CA ALA A 324 3.55 -1.21 18.89
C ALA A 324 4.57 -2.25 19.43
N PRO A 325 4.84 -2.26 20.76
CA PRO A 325 5.82 -3.17 21.38
C PRO A 325 5.62 -4.65 21.02
N ASN A 326 4.36 -5.09 20.91
CA ASN A 326 4.02 -6.47 20.57
C ASN A 326 4.28 -6.82 19.09
N ALA A 327 4.22 -5.83 18.19
CA ALA A 327 4.55 -6.00 16.79
C ALA A 327 6.06 -6.21 16.61
N VAL A 328 6.83 -5.57 17.47
CA VAL A 328 8.28 -5.72 17.53
C VAL A 328 8.65 -7.02 18.24
N ALA A 329 7.98 -7.45 19.30
CA ALA A 329 8.20 -8.79 19.87
C ALA A 329 7.93 -9.93 18.87
N MET A 330 7.14 -9.67 17.81
CA MET A 330 6.95 -10.58 16.69
C MET A 330 8.02 -10.45 15.59
N SER A 331 8.70 -9.30 15.47
CA SER A 331 9.82 -9.07 14.53
C SER A 331 11.22 -9.33 15.12
N SER A 332 11.38 -9.17 16.44
CA SER A 332 12.60 -9.40 17.24
C SER A 332 12.65 -10.78 17.88
N ARG A 333 11.54 -11.55 17.82
CA ARG A 333 11.65 -13.01 17.87
C ARG A 333 12.40 -13.41 16.62
N SER A 334 13.68 -13.73 16.79
CA SER A 334 14.38 -14.76 16.00
C SER A 334 13.35 -15.78 15.54
N GLY A 335 13.07 -15.77 14.24
CA GLY A 335 11.78 -16.14 13.67
C GLY A 335 11.16 -17.40 14.26
N LYS A 336 9.83 -17.42 14.37
CA LYS A 336 9.09 -18.67 14.56
C LYS A 336 9.72 -19.74 13.66
N PRO A 337 9.97 -20.96 14.15
CA PRO A 337 10.55 -22.01 13.34
C PRO A 337 9.75 -22.14 12.03
N GLN A 338 10.39 -21.83 10.90
CA GLN A 338 9.75 -21.99 9.60
C GLN A 338 9.91 -23.46 9.21
N ARG A 339 8.83 -24.08 8.72
CA ARG A 339 8.87 -25.44 8.16
C ARG A 339 9.71 -25.42 6.88
N HIS A 340 10.96 -25.82 6.99
CA HIS A 340 11.93 -25.90 5.91
C HIS A 340 11.95 -27.32 5.32
N HIS A 341 11.93 -27.41 3.98
CA HIS A 341 12.08 -28.69 3.29
C HIS A 341 13.56 -28.96 3.02
N LEU A 342 14.13 -30.00 3.64
CA LEU A 342 15.55 -30.36 3.48
C LEU A 342 15.88 -30.59 1.98
N ALA A 343 15.08 -31.40 1.32
CA ALA A 343 15.03 -31.54 -0.14
C ALA A 343 14.00 -30.58 -0.74
N THR A 344 14.43 -29.64 -1.59
CA THR A 344 13.56 -28.55 -2.08
C THR A 344 12.45 -29.01 -3.03
N ILE A 345 11.24 -28.48 -2.82
CA ILE A 345 10.07 -28.63 -3.70
C ILE A 345 9.89 -27.49 -4.71
N ARG A 346 10.69 -26.40 -4.60
CA ARG A 346 10.47 -25.14 -5.34
C ARG A 346 11.56 -24.80 -6.37
N ASN A 347 12.34 -25.78 -6.83
CA ASN A 347 13.37 -25.58 -7.85
C ASN A 347 13.22 -26.56 -9.02
N GLU A 348 12.11 -26.41 -9.74
CA GLU A 348 11.73 -27.28 -10.87
C GLU A 348 12.45 -26.94 -12.18
N LYS A 349 12.69 -25.64 -12.45
CA LYS A 349 13.18 -25.16 -13.76
C LYS A 349 14.53 -24.44 -13.70
N SER A 350 14.81 -23.71 -12.63
CA SER A 350 15.94 -22.78 -12.56
C SER A 350 17.27 -23.47 -12.25
N SER A 351 18.31 -23.14 -13.04
CA SER A 351 19.70 -23.55 -12.84
C SER A 351 20.53 -22.57 -12.00
N ARG A 352 19.96 -21.42 -11.58
CA ARG A 352 20.68 -20.31 -10.91
C ARG A 352 21.52 -20.76 -9.71
N ASN A 353 21.00 -21.69 -8.91
CA ASN A 353 21.68 -22.23 -7.73
C ASN A 353 22.23 -23.66 -7.99
N GLY A 354 22.61 -23.96 -9.23
CA GLY A 354 23.10 -25.28 -9.67
C GLY A 354 22.00 -26.35 -9.85
N GLY A 355 20.75 -25.93 -9.96
CA GLY A 355 19.58 -26.80 -10.20
C GLY A 355 19.40 -27.18 -11.68
N PRO A 356 18.23 -27.71 -12.07
CA PRO A 356 17.03 -27.88 -11.24
C PRO A 356 17.18 -29.02 -10.24
N TRP A 357 16.94 -28.75 -8.96
CA TRP A 357 17.15 -29.67 -7.84
C TRP A 357 15.91 -30.51 -7.53
N THR A 358 14.71 -29.94 -7.66
CA THR A 358 13.46 -30.65 -7.33
C THR A 358 13.28 -31.94 -8.14
N PRO A 359 13.55 -31.99 -9.46
CA PRO A 359 13.51 -33.24 -10.21
C PRO A 359 14.53 -34.28 -9.74
N GLN A 360 15.69 -33.84 -9.24
CA GLN A 360 16.74 -34.73 -8.76
C GLN A 360 16.35 -35.37 -7.42
N PHE A 361 15.85 -34.57 -6.47
CA PHE A 361 15.34 -35.08 -5.20
C PHE A 361 14.14 -36.00 -5.38
N ARG A 362 13.22 -35.67 -6.31
CA ARG A 362 12.07 -36.52 -6.64
C ARG A 362 12.49 -37.92 -7.06
N ARG A 363 13.59 -38.07 -7.81
CA ARG A 363 14.13 -39.39 -8.18
C ARG A 363 14.59 -40.21 -6.98
N ILE A 364 15.18 -39.58 -5.97
CA ILE A 364 15.61 -40.24 -4.74
C ILE A 364 14.38 -40.70 -3.93
N PHE A 365 13.44 -39.79 -3.67
CA PHE A 365 12.23 -40.06 -2.89
C PHE A 365 11.36 -41.15 -3.53
N LYS A 366 11.27 -41.17 -4.87
CA LYS A 366 10.54 -42.21 -5.60
C LYS A 366 11.11 -43.62 -5.36
N ARG A 367 12.42 -43.80 -5.17
CA ARG A 367 13.03 -45.12 -4.86
C ARG A 367 12.57 -45.66 -3.50
N ALA A 368 12.30 -44.76 -2.56
CA ALA A 368 11.78 -45.05 -1.22
C ALA A 368 10.24 -45.13 -1.16
N GLY A 369 9.54 -44.93 -2.29
CA GLY A 369 8.09 -44.80 -2.30
C GLY A 369 7.61 -43.68 -1.37
N MET A 370 8.33 -42.54 -1.37
CA MET A 370 8.07 -41.33 -0.59
C MET A 370 7.84 -40.14 -1.52
N GLU A 371 7.22 -39.08 -1.00
CA GLU A 371 6.98 -37.81 -1.69
C GLU A 371 7.76 -36.68 -1.01
N LEU A 372 8.15 -35.64 -1.77
CA LEU A 372 8.94 -34.53 -1.20
C LEU A 372 8.19 -33.70 -0.14
N LYS A 373 6.87 -33.85 -0.04
CA LYS A 373 6.02 -33.21 0.98
C LYS A 373 5.84 -34.05 2.24
N ASP A 374 6.43 -35.24 2.28
CA ASP A 374 6.35 -36.14 3.44
C ASP A 374 6.97 -35.46 4.68
N PRO A 375 6.41 -35.69 5.88
CA PRO A 375 6.83 -34.99 7.10
C PRO A 375 8.31 -35.20 7.43
N GLU A 376 8.91 -36.33 7.05
CA GLU A 376 10.33 -36.63 7.23
C GLU A 376 11.25 -35.64 6.51
N ASN A 377 10.77 -35.00 5.44
CA ASN A 377 11.55 -34.00 4.70
C ASN A 377 11.42 -32.60 5.28
N ILE A 378 10.65 -32.42 6.35
CA ILE A 378 10.28 -31.10 6.87
C ILE A 378 10.84 -30.91 8.27
N VAL A 379 11.63 -29.86 8.44
CA VAL A 379 12.27 -29.51 9.71
C VAL A 379 11.95 -28.06 10.07
N GLU A 380 11.83 -27.78 11.36
CA GLU A 380 11.61 -26.44 11.89
C GLU A 380 12.95 -25.78 12.22
N VAL A 381 13.37 -24.81 11.40
CA VAL A 381 14.69 -24.16 11.54
C VAL A 381 14.51 -22.70 11.94
N ALA A 382 15.07 -22.32 13.08
CA ALA A 382 15.10 -20.94 13.54
C ALA A 382 16.06 -20.11 12.67
N GLY A 383 15.63 -18.91 12.26
CA GLY A 383 16.46 -18.00 11.46
C GLY A 383 16.74 -18.46 10.02
N HIS A 384 15.96 -19.42 9.50
CA HIS A 384 16.02 -19.86 8.11
C HIS A 384 15.82 -18.70 7.13
N ARG A 385 16.73 -18.52 6.18
CA ARG A 385 16.64 -17.54 5.07
C ARG A 385 16.86 -18.26 3.74
N GLY A 386 15.88 -18.22 2.85
CA GLY A 386 16.03 -18.68 1.47
C GLY A 386 16.27 -17.52 0.50
N PRO A 387 16.68 -17.77 -0.76
CA PRO A 387 16.95 -19.06 -1.40
C PRO A 387 18.35 -19.63 -1.11
N HIS A 388 18.46 -20.97 -1.07
CA HIS A 388 19.67 -21.65 -0.62
C HIS A 388 20.77 -21.75 -1.69
N PRO A 389 22.06 -21.68 -1.31
CA PRO A 389 23.17 -21.77 -2.25
C PRO A 389 23.30 -23.17 -2.87
N ARG A 390 23.98 -23.25 -4.01
CA ARG A 390 24.32 -24.54 -4.67
C ARG A 390 24.95 -25.55 -3.70
N ALA A 391 25.82 -25.07 -2.80
CA ALA A 391 26.50 -25.89 -1.81
C ALA A 391 25.52 -26.64 -0.89
N TYR A 392 24.44 -25.98 -0.45
CA TYR A 392 23.41 -26.59 0.37
C TYR A 392 22.74 -27.76 -0.37
N HIS A 393 22.20 -27.47 -1.56
CA HIS A 393 21.47 -28.48 -2.32
C HIS A 393 22.35 -29.65 -2.75
N MET A 394 23.60 -29.38 -3.14
CA MET A 394 24.55 -30.42 -3.51
C MET A 394 24.91 -31.31 -2.32
N ARG A 395 25.05 -30.74 -1.11
CA ARG A 395 25.34 -31.48 0.11
C ARG A 395 24.19 -32.40 0.50
N VAL A 396 22.96 -31.87 0.53
CA VAL A 396 21.76 -32.66 0.82
C VAL A 396 21.57 -33.74 -0.24
N TYR A 397 21.66 -33.39 -1.52
CA TYR A 397 21.52 -34.35 -2.62
C TYR A 397 22.51 -35.50 -2.52
N ARG A 398 23.81 -35.19 -2.31
CA ARG A 398 24.85 -36.20 -2.17
C ARG A 398 24.55 -37.18 -1.05
N ARG A 399 24.21 -36.67 0.14
CA ARG A 399 23.93 -37.50 1.32
C ARG A 399 22.71 -38.39 1.13
N LEU A 400 21.59 -37.82 0.66
CA LEU A 400 20.38 -38.60 0.40
C LEU A 400 20.60 -39.64 -0.71
N ASN A 401 21.37 -39.32 -1.74
CA ASN A 401 21.70 -40.27 -2.80
C ASN A 401 22.64 -41.38 -2.30
N GLU A 402 23.70 -41.05 -1.56
CA GLU A 402 24.62 -42.04 -0.96
C GLU A 402 23.89 -43.00 -0.02
N ALA A 403 22.97 -42.49 0.81
CA ALA A 403 22.17 -43.32 1.70
C ALA A 403 21.23 -44.28 0.96
N THR A 404 20.81 -43.94 -0.27
CA THR A 404 19.78 -44.69 -1.02
C THR A 404 20.29 -45.36 -2.29
N ILE A 405 21.57 -45.29 -2.63
CA ILE A 405 22.07 -45.84 -3.90
C ILE A 405 22.22 -47.37 -3.86
N SER A 406 22.47 -47.95 -2.69
CA SER A 406 22.76 -49.38 -2.52
C SER A 406 21.56 -50.21 -2.04
N CYS A 407 20.44 -49.57 -1.70
CA CYS A 407 19.24 -50.27 -1.24
C CYS A 407 18.63 -51.11 -2.37
N ARG A 408 18.12 -52.30 -2.03
CA ARG A 408 17.61 -53.30 -2.99
C ARG A 408 16.09 -53.51 -2.94
N SER A 409 15.39 -52.86 -2.00
CA SER A 409 13.93 -52.86 -1.89
C SER A 409 13.42 -51.48 -1.49
N VAL A 410 12.14 -51.20 -1.77
CA VAL A 410 11.50 -49.92 -1.44
C VAL A 410 11.55 -49.67 0.07
N GLU A 411 11.31 -50.69 0.88
CA GLU A 411 11.35 -50.63 2.34
C GLU A 411 12.75 -50.29 2.85
N ALA A 412 13.79 -50.93 2.32
CA ALA A 412 15.18 -50.65 2.68
C ALA A 412 15.59 -49.23 2.26
N CYS A 413 15.14 -48.77 1.09
CA CYS A 413 15.37 -47.40 0.61
C CYS A 413 14.65 -46.37 1.48
N ARG A 414 13.41 -46.64 1.89
CA ARG A 414 12.63 -45.79 2.80
C ARG A 414 13.31 -45.66 4.15
N GLU A 415 13.71 -46.78 4.74
CA GLU A 415 14.40 -46.79 6.03
C GLU A 415 15.70 -45.99 5.98
N ALA A 416 16.52 -46.18 4.94
CA ALA A 416 17.76 -45.43 4.76
C ALA A 416 17.53 -43.94 4.52
N LEU A 417 16.53 -43.59 3.69
CA LEU A 417 16.19 -42.20 3.39
C LEU A 417 15.68 -41.46 4.63
N THR A 418 14.75 -42.07 5.38
CA THR A 418 14.21 -41.51 6.62
C THR A 418 15.30 -41.33 7.68
N ARG A 419 16.22 -42.29 7.82
CA ARG A 419 17.37 -42.15 8.73
C ARG A 419 18.24 -40.95 8.36
N GLU A 420 18.60 -40.81 7.09
CA GLU A 420 19.46 -39.72 6.64
C GLU A 420 18.76 -38.35 6.76
N LEU A 421 17.45 -38.28 6.48
CA LEU A 421 16.66 -37.07 6.67
C LEU A 421 16.62 -36.65 8.15
N ARG A 422 16.54 -37.59 9.10
CA ARG A 422 16.63 -37.28 10.53
C ARG A 422 17.99 -36.68 10.91
N VAL A 423 19.10 -37.28 10.44
CA VAL A 423 20.44 -36.73 10.68
C VAL A 423 20.58 -35.32 10.11
N LEU A 424 20.08 -35.09 8.89
CA LEU A 424 20.07 -33.77 8.27
C LEU A 424 19.17 -32.77 9.01
N ALA A 425 18.05 -33.22 9.57
CA ALA A 425 17.18 -32.39 10.39
C ALA A 425 17.88 -31.96 11.68
N ASP A 426 18.55 -32.89 12.37
CA ASP A 426 19.32 -32.61 13.58
C ASP A 426 20.45 -31.61 13.30
N GLU A 427 21.16 -31.77 12.18
CA GLU A 427 22.16 -30.80 11.74
C GLU A 427 21.51 -29.45 11.40
N ALA A 428 20.36 -29.42 10.72
CA ALA A 428 19.69 -28.19 10.34
C ALA A 428 19.28 -27.33 11.55
N VAL A 429 18.90 -27.95 12.66
CA VAL A 429 18.53 -27.23 13.91
C VAL A 429 19.73 -26.94 14.81
N THR A 430 20.83 -27.68 14.67
CA THR A 430 22.04 -27.48 15.48
C THR A 430 22.79 -26.23 15.02
N GLN A 431 22.77 -25.17 15.84
CA GLN A 431 23.43 -23.91 15.55
C GLN A 431 24.93 -24.10 15.26
N GLY A 432 25.40 -23.55 14.14
CA GLY A 432 26.82 -23.62 13.74
C GLY A 432 27.21 -24.89 12.98
N SER A 433 26.31 -25.88 12.85
CA SER A 433 26.53 -27.01 11.96
C SER A 433 26.73 -26.55 10.51
N GLU A 434 27.32 -27.41 9.66
CA GLU A 434 27.49 -27.09 8.24
C GLU A 434 26.14 -26.81 7.55
N ILE A 435 25.14 -27.66 7.79
CA ILE A 435 23.79 -27.52 7.22
C ILE A 435 23.10 -26.27 7.77
N ASN A 436 23.16 -26.03 9.08
CA ASN A 436 22.54 -24.86 9.70
C ASN A 436 23.14 -23.54 9.19
N ARG A 437 24.47 -23.45 9.04
CA ARG A 437 25.13 -22.28 8.46
C ARG A 437 24.67 -22.03 7.03
N LEU A 438 24.59 -23.09 6.22
CA LEU A 438 24.10 -22.98 4.84
C LEU A 438 22.62 -22.59 4.72
N LEU A 439 21.82 -22.81 5.77
CA LEU A 439 20.39 -22.44 5.84
C LEU A 439 20.10 -21.05 6.41
N THR A 440 20.99 -20.52 7.24
CA THR A 440 20.76 -19.30 8.05
C THR A 440 21.65 -18.13 7.63
N GLN A 441 22.82 -18.40 7.08
CA GLN A 441 23.83 -17.40 6.69
C GLN A 441 23.87 -17.23 5.16
N GLY A 442 22.71 -17.20 4.50
CA GLY A 442 22.58 -17.06 3.04
C GLY A 442 23.69 -16.17 2.45
N ARG A 443 24.45 -16.73 1.51
CA ARG A 443 25.58 -16.02 0.90
C ARG A 443 25.13 -14.81 0.12
#